data_AF-A0A7S3RBX5-F1
#
_entry.id   AF-A0A7S3RBX5-F1
#
_cell.length_a   1.000
_cell.length_b   1.000
_cell.length_c   1.000
_cell.angle_alpha   90.00
_cell.angle_beta   90.00
_cell.angle_gamma   90.00
#
_symmetry.space_group_name_H-M   'P 1'
#
loop_
_entity.id
_entity.type
_entity.pdbx_description
1 polymer ?
#
loop_
_entity_poly.entity_id
_entity_poly.type
_entity_poly.pdbx_seq_one_letter_code
_entity_poly.pdbx_strand_id
1 'polypeptide(L)'
;SDCLLFTGTAGKMAVELRLDTADWEKFAGDHYVSVRVGECQKLSKVAASRTYKFPATAVGSRRYGRVEVFRRVGAGAVCIDPQVAGGTNEVSVSFENTAINFEVSLNGDKPTPAPQPVKAAFPEADKLSRAEKAQQKAKEYLEQHHLEVRLSEAMQAVLRERPADPAAFLAKRLMENGELVAKLPTQKKAKDAAAEPAPVQAKAAPTVSLTPFSQYYTANINVGAMDGAFNSLYAKFGKAKAAAPANTVKPAAVHSLTPFSPYYTANIN
;
A
#
# COMPACT_ATOMS: atom_id res chain seq x y z
N SER A 1 -29.93 4.24 -44.90
CA SER A 1 -30.22 5.27 -43.91
C SER A 1 -29.65 4.86 -42.57
N ASP A 2 -28.34 5.00 -42.40
CA ASP A 2 -27.68 4.84 -41.10
C ASP A 2 -26.89 6.11 -40.83
N CYS A 3 -27.48 6.93 -39.97
CA CYS A 3 -26.96 8.22 -39.56
C CYS A 3 -25.89 7.98 -38.48
N LEU A 4 -24.65 7.78 -38.92
CA LEU A 4 -23.46 7.82 -38.06
C LEU A 4 -23.28 9.24 -37.52
N LEU A 5 -23.89 9.51 -36.37
CA LEU A 5 -23.65 10.73 -35.60
C LEU A 5 -22.22 10.67 -35.04
N PHE A 6 -21.29 11.32 -35.75
CA PHE A 6 -20.02 11.76 -35.20
C PHE A 6 -20.29 12.75 -34.07
N THR A 7 -20.27 12.26 -32.83
CA THR A 7 -20.22 13.14 -31.66
C THR A 7 -18.82 13.71 -31.56
N GLY A 8 -18.70 15.03 -31.80
CA GLY A 8 -17.44 15.75 -31.67
C GLY A 8 -16.84 15.53 -30.29
N THR A 9 -15.60 15.05 -30.24
CA THR A 9 -14.80 14.93 -29.03
C THR A 9 -14.44 16.33 -28.54
N ALA A 10 -15.37 16.98 -27.85
CA ALA A 10 -15.07 18.14 -27.01
C ALA A 10 -13.94 17.71 -26.06
N GLY A 11 -12.75 18.27 -26.25
CA GLY A 11 -11.55 17.94 -25.50
C GLY A 11 -11.83 18.10 -24.01
N LYS A 12 -12.06 16.96 -23.33
CA LYS A 12 -12.30 16.92 -21.89
C LYS A 12 -11.05 17.45 -21.20
N MET A 13 -11.10 18.70 -20.73
CA MET A 13 -9.96 19.31 -20.05
C MET A 13 -9.62 18.51 -18.79
N ALA A 14 -8.44 17.91 -18.77
CA ALA A 14 -7.93 17.26 -17.58
C ALA A 14 -7.66 18.32 -16.50
N VAL A 15 -7.92 17.98 -15.25
CA VAL A 15 -7.60 18.85 -14.12
C VAL A 15 -6.21 18.48 -13.61
N GLU A 16 -5.34 19.46 -13.47
CA GLU A 16 -3.99 19.28 -12.93
C GLU A 16 -3.90 19.87 -11.52
N LEU A 17 -3.52 19.04 -10.56
CA LEU A 17 -3.32 19.40 -9.16
C LEU A 17 -1.83 19.32 -8.83
N ARG A 18 -1.22 20.45 -8.52
CA ARG A 18 0.17 20.51 -8.07
C ARG A 18 0.22 20.63 -6.55
N LEU A 19 1.01 19.77 -5.91
CA LEU A 19 1.35 19.86 -4.50
C LEU A 19 2.83 20.18 -4.37
N ASP A 20 3.13 21.26 -3.68
CA ASP A 20 4.48 21.67 -3.31
C ASP A 20 4.62 21.56 -1.79
N THR A 21 5.71 20.96 -1.31
CA THR A 21 5.95 20.74 0.13
C THR A 21 7.36 21.21 0.48
N ALA A 22 7.45 22.27 1.30
CA ALA A 22 8.74 22.88 1.67
C ALA A 22 9.59 21.95 2.54
N ASP A 23 8.98 21.26 3.51
CA ASP A 23 9.67 20.40 4.48
C ASP A 23 9.67 18.91 4.10
N TRP A 24 9.64 18.57 2.81
CA TRP A 24 9.46 17.18 2.35
C TRP A 24 10.56 16.23 2.86
N GLU A 25 11.78 16.74 3.09
CA GLU A 25 12.92 15.96 3.58
C GLU A 25 12.66 15.28 4.93
N LYS A 26 11.95 15.97 5.83
CA LYS A 26 11.56 15.43 7.14
C LYS A 26 10.59 14.25 7.02
N PHE A 27 9.88 14.16 5.89
CA PHE A 27 8.83 13.19 5.63
C PHE A 27 9.22 12.16 4.55
N ALA A 28 10.40 12.27 3.96
CA ALA A 28 10.84 11.48 2.81
C ALA A 28 11.02 9.97 3.08
N GLY A 29 11.00 9.53 4.34
CA GLY A 29 11.09 8.11 4.71
C GLY A 29 9.79 7.37 4.41
N ASP A 30 8.87 7.42 5.37
CA ASP A 30 7.67 6.56 5.41
C ASP A 30 6.36 7.32 5.16
N HIS A 31 6.38 8.54 4.65
CA HIS A 31 5.15 9.30 4.41
C HIS A 31 4.69 9.23 2.96
N TYR A 32 3.37 9.11 2.81
CA TYR A 32 2.66 9.03 1.54
C TYR A 32 1.54 10.06 1.54
N VAL A 33 1.24 10.61 0.37
CA VAL A 33 0.15 11.55 0.12
C VAL A 33 -0.85 10.88 -0.80
N SER A 34 -2.12 10.93 -0.39
CA SER A 34 -3.25 10.53 -1.22
C SER A 34 -4.05 11.75 -1.60
N VAL A 35 -4.27 11.92 -2.90
CA VAL A 35 -5.13 12.96 -3.47
C VAL A 35 -6.33 12.28 -4.10
N ARG A 36 -7.52 12.55 -3.56
CA ARG A 36 -8.80 12.04 -4.08
C ARG A 36 -9.60 13.18 -4.70
N VAL A 37 -10.04 12.99 -5.94
CA VAL A 37 -10.94 13.91 -6.66
C VAL A 37 -12.08 13.09 -7.24
N GLY A 38 -13.30 13.31 -6.74
CA GLY A 38 -14.44 12.45 -7.02
C GLY A 38 -14.16 11.00 -6.61
N GLU A 39 -14.15 10.10 -7.58
CA GLU A 39 -13.87 8.66 -7.40
C GLU A 39 -12.42 8.29 -7.69
N CYS A 40 -11.65 9.16 -8.34
CA CYS A 40 -10.23 8.90 -8.60
C CYS A 40 -9.39 9.24 -7.38
N GLN A 41 -8.62 8.25 -6.90
CA GLN A 41 -7.63 8.41 -5.84
C GLN A 41 -6.24 8.12 -6.39
N LYS A 42 -5.29 9.02 -6.12
CA LYS A 42 -3.88 8.86 -6.46
C LYS A 42 -3.06 8.87 -5.19
N LEU A 43 -2.35 7.77 -4.93
CA LEU A 43 -1.43 7.64 -3.80
C LEU A 43 0.01 7.75 -4.30
N SER A 44 0.84 8.53 -3.62
CA SER A 44 2.27 8.52 -3.90
C SER A 44 3.12 8.93 -2.71
N LYS A 45 4.44 8.69 -2.79
CA LYS A 45 5.38 9.09 -1.73
C LYS A 45 5.52 10.61 -1.67
N VAL A 46 5.70 11.17 -0.46
CA VAL A 46 5.95 12.61 -0.28
C VAL A 46 7.21 13.03 -1.06
N ALA A 47 7.12 14.16 -1.76
CA ALA A 47 8.20 14.75 -2.56
C ALA A 47 8.13 16.29 -2.49
N ALA A 48 9.19 16.96 -2.93
CA ALA A 48 9.27 18.43 -2.95
C ALA A 48 8.14 19.07 -3.78
N SER A 49 7.89 18.52 -4.96
CA SER A 49 6.82 18.96 -5.86
C SER A 49 6.28 17.77 -6.63
N ARG A 50 4.95 17.68 -6.76
CA ARG A 50 4.30 16.63 -7.54
C ARG A 50 3.01 17.13 -8.17
N THR A 51 2.82 16.79 -9.44
CA THR A 51 1.62 17.14 -10.20
C THR A 51 0.79 15.89 -10.47
N TYR A 52 -0.50 15.96 -10.16
CA TYR A 52 -1.49 14.90 -10.33
C TYR A 52 -2.50 15.32 -11.40
N LYS A 53 -2.58 14.55 -12.49
CA LYS A 53 -3.55 14.79 -13.55
C LYS A 53 -4.80 13.94 -13.37
N PHE A 54 -5.98 14.54 -13.23
CA PHE A 54 -7.24 13.84 -13.09
C PHE A 54 -8.06 13.97 -14.38
N PRO A 55 -8.64 12.87 -14.89
CA PRO A 55 -9.50 12.96 -16.06
C PRO A 55 -10.76 13.75 -15.71
N ALA A 56 -11.26 14.56 -16.66
CA ALA A 56 -12.46 15.38 -16.43
C ALA A 56 -13.68 14.56 -15.99
N THR A 57 -13.76 13.31 -16.43
CA THR A 57 -14.82 12.36 -16.05
C THR A 57 -14.82 12.06 -14.56
N ALA A 58 -13.66 11.99 -13.93
CA ALA A 58 -13.54 11.69 -12.50
C ALA A 58 -13.85 12.90 -11.61
N VAL A 59 -13.62 14.10 -12.13
CA VAL A 59 -13.97 15.35 -11.44
C VAL A 59 -15.48 15.52 -11.42
N GLY A 60 -16.16 15.15 -12.52
CA GLY A 60 -17.61 15.28 -12.64
C GLY A 60 -18.06 16.71 -12.35
N SER A 61 -19.10 16.88 -11.54
CA SER A 61 -19.56 18.19 -11.06
C SER A 61 -18.86 18.65 -9.77
N ARG A 62 -18.04 17.80 -9.14
CA ARG A 62 -17.43 18.07 -7.84
C ARG A 62 -16.09 18.78 -8.02
N ARG A 63 -16.02 20.05 -7.64
CA ARG A 63 -14.81 20.88 -7.71
C ARG A 63 -13.88 20.77 -6.50
N TYR A 64 -14.15 19.84 -5.59
CA TYR A 64 -13.37 19.66 -4.36
C TYR A 64 -12.64 18.32 -4.38
N GLY A 65 -11.37 18.36 -3.98
CA GLY A 65 -10.55 17.17 -3.72
C GLY A 65 -10.22 17.05 -2.24
N ARG A 66 -9.87 15.84 -1.81
CA ARG A 66 -9.37 15.54 -0.46
C ARG A 66 -7.90 15.17 -0.55
N VAL A 67 -7.08 15.75 0.32
CA VAL A 67 -5.67 15.40 0.47
C VAL A 67 -5.48 14.78 1.85
N GLU A 68 -4.90 13.59 1.89
CA GLU A 68 -4.60 12.86 3.13
C GLU A 68 -3.12 12.49 3.16
N VAL A 69 -2.53 12.54 4.35
CA VAL A 69 -1.15 12.11 4.58
C VAL A 69 -1.18 10.83 5.39
N PHE A 70 -0.51 9.80 4.88
CA PHE A 70 -0.37 8.51 5.51
C PHE A 70 1.08 8.29 5.91
N ARG A 71 1.29 7.61 7.04
CA ARG A 71 2.58 7.05 7.41
C ARG A 71 2.52 5.55 7.14
N ARG A 72 3.55 4.98 6.52
CA ARG A 72 3.73 3.54 6.45
C ARG A 72 4.05 3.05 7.84
N VAL A 73 3.14 2.24 8.37
CA VAL A 73 3.25 1.71 9.72
C VAL A 73 3.71 0.25 9.77
N GLY A 74 3.66 -0.44 8.63
CA GLY A 74 4.13 -1.81 8.47
C GLY A 74 4.14 -2.24 7.00
N ALA A 75 4.65 -3.44 6.74
CA ALA A 75 4.62 -4.05 5.42
C ALA A 75 4.57 -5.57 5.51
N GLY A 76 3.81 -6.19 4.62
CA GLY A 76 3.79 -7.63 4.42
C GLY A 76 3.86 -7.92 2.93
N ALA A 77 4.58 -8.97 2.55
CA ALA A 77 4.58 -9.49 1.19
C ALA A 77 3.49 -10.57 1.09
N VAL A 78 2.77 -10.59 -0.03
CA VAL A 78 1.76 -11.60 -0.33
C VAL A 78 2.11 -12.26 -1.64
N CYS A 79 2.07 -13.60 -1.70
CA CYS A 79 2.20 -14.33 -2.95
C CYS A 79 0.89 -14.21 -3.73
N ILE A 80 0.95 -13.78 -5.00
CA ILE A 80 -0.22 -13.60 -5.88
C ILE A 80 -0.36 -14.77 -6.86
N ASP A 81 0.62 -15.68 -6.92
CA ASP A 81 0.57 -16.81 -7.85
C ASP A 81 -0.59 -17.74 -7.47
N PRO A 82 -1.63 -17.87 -8.32
CA PRO A 82 -2.81 -18.68 -8.00
C PRO A 82 -2.48 -20.17 -7.81
N GLN A 83 -1.36 -20.66 -8.36
CA GLN A 83 -0.92 -22.05 -8.16
C GLN A 83 -0.26 -22.27 -6.79
N VAL A 84 0.44 -21.26 -6.27
CA VAL A 84 1.18 -21.35 -5.00
C VAL A 84 0.33 -20.85 -3.83
N ALA A 85 -0.42 -19.79 -4.05
CA ALA A 85 -1.21 -19.07 -3.07
C ALA A 85 -2.70 -19.45 -3.08
N GLY A 86 -3.04 -20.62 -3.67
CA GLY A 86 -4.41 -21.12 -3.70
C GLY A 86 -5.00 -21.22 -2.30
N GLY A 87 -6.09 -20.49 -2.06
CA GLY A 87 -6.79 -20.45 -0.78
C GLY A 87 -6.63 -19.11 -0.03
N THR A 88 -6.75 -19.21 1.29
CA THR A 88 -6.65 -18.08 2.22
C THR A 88 -5.23 -17.97 2.75
N ASN A 89 -4.57 -16.82 2.56
CA ASN A 89 -3.23 -16.56 3.10
C ASN A 89 -3.31 -15.60 4.29
N GLU A 90 -2.77 -15.99 5.43
CA GLU A 90 -2.63 -15.09 6.58
C GLU A 90 -1.31 -14.31 6.50
N VAL A 91 -1.39 -12.98 6.56
CA VAL A 91 -0.25 -12.06 6.45
C VAL A 91 -0.18 -11.26 7.73
N SER A 92 0.85 -11.51 8.55
CA SER A 92 1.08 -10.76 9.79
C SER A 92 1.97 -9.55 9.51
N VAL A 93 1.48 -8.36 9.87
CA VAL A 93 2.19 -7.09 9.74
C VAL A 93 2.44 -6.49 11.11
N SER A 94 3.69 -6.26 11.47
CA SER A 94 4.06 -5.62 12.73
C SER A 94 3.67 -4.14 12.73
N PHE A 95 2.98 -3.71 13.79
CA PHE A 95 2.50 -2.35 14.03
C PHE A 95 2.63 -1.98 15.51
N GLU A 96 3.49 -1.02 15.86
CA GLU A 96 3.60 -0.45 17.22
C GLU A 96 3.63 -1.50 18.37
N ASN A 97 4.46 -2.54 18.22
CA ASN A 97 4.60 -3.70 19.13
C ASN A 97 3.41 -4.68 19.17
N THR A 98 2.40 -4.46 18.34
CA THR A 98 1.31 -5.41 18.06
C THR A 98 1.47 -5.99 16.66
N ALA A 99 0.96 -7.20 16.44
CA ALA A 99 0.89 -7.80 15.11
C ALA A 99 -0.55 -7.68 14.60
N ILE A 100 -0.73 -7.11 13.41
CA ILE A 100 -2.02 -7.08 12.72
C ILE A 100 -2.00 -8.22 11.70
N ASN A 101 -2.89 -9.19 11.87
CA ASN A 101 -3.03 -10.29 10.93
C ASN A 101 -4.10 -9.96 9.90
N PHE A 102 -3.74 -10.06 8.63
CA PHE A 102 -4.64 -9.90 7.50
C PHE A 102 -4.92 -11.25 6.87
N GLU A 103 -6.20 -11.54 6.65
CA GLU A 103 -6.63 -12.69 5.87
C GLU A 103 -6.77 -12.24 4.40
N VAL A 104 -5.92 -12.76 3.51
CA VAL A 104 -5.89 -12.42 2.09
C VAL A 104 -6.38 -13.60 1.26
N SER A 105 -7.57 -13.46 0.70
CA SER A 105 -8.17 -14.45 -0.18
C SER A 105 -7.98 -14.05 -1.64
N LEU A 106 -7.27 -14.88 -2.40
CA LEU A 106 -7.15 -14.71 -3.85
C LEU A 106 -8.29 -15.46 -4.51
N ASN A 107 -9.28 -14.70 -5.00
CA ASN A 107 -10.26 -15.24 -5.93
C ASN A 107 -9.57 -15.37 -7.29
N GLY A 108 -8.80 -16.45 -7.47
CA GLY A 108 -8.46 -16.90 -8.81
C GLY A 108 -9.77 -17.12 -9.53
N ASP A 109 -9.96 -16.50 -10.69
CA ASP A 109 -11.10 -16.77 -11.56
C ASP A 109 -11.22 -18.29 -11.65
N LYS A 110 -12.29 -18.84 -11.07
CA LYS A 110 -12.63 -20.24 -11.28
C LYS A 110 -12.59 -20.39 -12.79
N PRO A 111 -11.81 -21.33 -13.35
CA PRO A 111 -11.78 -21.51 -14.79
C PRO A 111 -13.23 -21.67 -15.22
N THR A 112 -13.74 -20.65 -15.93
CA THR A 112 -15.07 -20.69 -16.49
C THR A 112 -15.14 -22.01 -17.23
N PRO A 113 -16.09 -22.90 -16.90
CA PRO A 113 -16.12 -24.23 -17.50
C PRO A 113 -16.08 -24.03 -19.02
N ALA A 114 -15.01 -24.51 -19.63
CA ALA A 114 -14.83 -24.41 -21.06
C ALA A 114 -16.10 -24.99 -21.73
N PRO A 115 -16.60 -24.35 -22.81
CA PRO A 115 -17.67 -24.95 -23.61
C PRO A 115 -17.23 -26.36 -24.04
N GLN A 116 -18.19 -27.28 -23.97
CA GLN A 116 -18.03 -28.73 -23.99
C GLN A 116 -17.01 -29.25 -25.03
N PRO A 117 -16.26 -30.31 -24.70
CA PRO A 117 -15.24 -30.88 -25.57
C PRO A 117 -15.89 -31.59 -26.75
N VAL A 118 -15.69 -31.08 -27.96
CA VAL A 118 -15.73 -31.92 -29.16
C VAL A 118 -14.56 -32.89 -29.08
N LYS A 119 -14.90 -34.18 -28.92
CA LYS A 119 -13.98 -35.32 -28.94
C LYS A 119 -13.00 -35.22 -30.13
N ALA A 120 -11.75 -34.93 -29.84
CA ALA A 120 -10.62 -35.35 -30.66
C ALA A 120 -9.61 -36.02 -29.73
N ALA A 121 -9.43 -37.32 -29.94
CA ALA A 121 -8.58 -38.18 -29.16
C ALA A 121 -7.10 -37.93 -29.51
N PHE A 122 -6.29 -37.51 -28.55
CA PHE A 122 -4.86 -37.82 -28.48
C PHE A 122 -4.41 -37.87 -27.00
N PRO A 123 -3.74 -38.94 -26.56
CA PRO A 123 -3.02 -38.97 -25.29
C PRO A 123 -1.54 -38.64 -25.56
N GLU A 124 -1.10 -37.41 -25.32
CA GLU A 124 0.32 -37.12 -25.16
C GLU A 124 0.60 -36.70 -23.73
N ALA A 125 1.06 -37.66 -22.94
CA ALA A 125 1.63 -37.42 -21.64
C ALA A 125 2.91 -36.60 -21.80
N ASP A 126 2.85 -35.39 -21.23
CA ASP A 126 3.91 -34.41 -21.06
C ASP A 126 5.31 -35.00 -20.84
N LYS A 127 6.10 -35.04 -21.90
CA LYS A 127 7.55 -35.04 -21.78
C LYS A 127 8.00 -33.59 -21.64
N LEU A 128 7.84 -33.02 -20.44
CA LEU A 128 8.60 -31.83 -20.07
C LEU A 128 10.06 -32.09 -20.41
N SER A 129 10.61 -31.23 -21.26
CA SER A 129 11.98 -31.32 -21.74
C SER A 129 12.93 -31.38 -20.55
N ARG A 130 14.09 -32.01 -20.73
CA ARG A 130 15.13 -32.07 -19.70
C ARG A 130 15.52 -30.67 -19.19
N ALA A 131 15.39 -29.65 -20.03
CA ALA A 131 15.63 -28.25 -19.70
C ALA A 131 14.60 -27.70 -18.71
N GLU A 132 13.31 -27.95 -18.91
CA GLU A 132 12.24 -27.49 -18.01
C GLU A 132 12.34 -28.13 -16.64
N LYS A 133 12.64 -29.44 -16.58
CA LYS A 133 12.88 -30.13 -15.30
C LYS A 133 14.08 -29.55 -14.53
N ALA A 134 15.13 -29.14 -15.25
CA ALA A 134 16.29 -28.51 -14.64
C ALA A 134 15.97 -27.09 -14.12
N GLN A 135 15.20 -26.31 -14.88
CA GLN A 135 14.74 -24.99 -14.45
C GLN A 135 13.83 -25.07 -13.22
N GLN A 136 12.89 -26.03 -13.19
CA GLN A 136 12.00 -26.21 -12.06
C GLN A 136 12.76 -26.61 -10.79
N LYS A 137 13.73 -27.53 -10.90
CA LYS A 137 14.60 -27.89 -9.78
C LYS A 137 15.45 -26.71 -9.28
N ALA A 138 15.92 -25.85 -10.18
CA ALA A 138 16.65 -24.64 -9.81
C ALA A 138 15.75 -23.62 -9.07
N LYS A 139 14.51 -23.43 -9.55
CA LYS A 139 13.52 -22.56 -8.90
C LYS A 139 13.14 -23.07 -7.52
N GLU A 140 12.86 -24.38 -7.39
CA GLU A 140 12.59 -25.03 -6.10
C GLU A 140 13.75 -24.84 -5.12
N TYR A 141 15.00 -24.91 -5.59
CA TYR A 141 16.17 -24.66 -4.75
C TYR A 141 16.25 -23.21 -4.28
N LEU A 142 16.00 -22.23 -5.16
CA LEU A 142 15.97 -20.81 -4.79
C LEU A 142 14.89 -20.52 -3.74
N GLU A 143 13.71 -21.12 -3.90
CA GLU A 143 12.58 -21.00 -2.98
C GLU A 143 12.87 -21.70 -1.64
N GLN A 144 13.32 -22.96 -1.66
CA GLN A 144 13.61 -23.76 -0.46
C GLN A 144 14.67 -23.10 0.43
N HIS A 145 15.67 -22.46 -0.18
CA HIS A 145 16.71 -21.74 0.56
C HIS A 145 16.38 -20.26 0.79
N HIS A 146 15.25 -19.77 0.28
CA HIS A 146 14.82 -18.37 0.35
C HIS A 146 15.92 -17.39 -0.09
N LEU A 147 16.68 -17.74 -1.15
CA LEU A 147 17.87 -16.98 -1.56
C LEU A 147 17.53 -15.59 -2.07
N GLU A 148 16.41 -15.43 -2.78
CA GLU A 148 15.97 -14.15 -3.32
C GLU A 148 15.69 -13.12 -2.22
N VAL A 149 14.98 -13.53 -1.17
CA VAL A 149 14.65 -12.66 -0.03
C VAL A 149 15.93 -12.21 0.68
N ARG A 150 16.83 -13.15 1.02
CA ARG A 150 18.10 -12.84 1.71
C ARG A 150 18.99 -11.90 0.89
N LEU A 151 19.07 -12.11 -0.42
CA LEU A 151 19.85 -11.26 -1.30
C LEU A 151 19.27 -9.85 -1.38
N SER A 152 17.94 -9.72 -1.49
CA SER A 152 17.27 -8.43 -1.56
C SER A 152 17.47 -7.60 -0.29
N GLU A 153 17.41 -8.21 0.89
CA GLU A 153 17.66 -7.55 2.17
C GLU A 153 19.11 -7.12 2.32
N ALA A 154 20.05 -8.00 1.97
CA ALA A 154 21.48 -7.69 2.00
C ALA A 154 21.81 -6.52 1.06
N MET A 155 21.22 -6.49 -0.14
CA MET A 155 21.38 -5.41 -1.10
C MET A 155 20.83 -4.07 -0.57
N GLN A 156 19.66 -4.09 0.07
CA GLN A 156 19.09 -2.89 0.70
C GLN A 156 19.97 -2.37 1.83
N ALA A 157 20.60 -3.25 2.61
CA ALA A 157 21.55 -2.87 3.65
C ALA A 157 22.80 -2.19 3.07
N VAL A 158 23.36 -2.71 1.97
CA VAL A 158 24.48 -2.07 1.26
C VAL A 158 24.12 -0.66 0.79
N LEU A 159 22.94 -0.48 0.20
CA LEU A 159 22.51 0.83 -0.29
C LEU A 159 22.28 1.84 0.84
N ARG A 160 21.94 1.36 2.04
CA ARG A 160 21.73 2.18 3.24
C ARG A 160 23.04 2.58 3.91
N GLU A 161 23.94 1.62 4.12
CA GLU A 161 25.18 1.82 4.88
C GLU A 161 26.35 2.32 4.02
N ARG A 162 26.30 2.05 2.71
CA ARG A 162 27.34 2.41 1.72
C ARG A 162 28.76 2.08 2.21
N PRO A 163 29.02 0.80 2.55
CA PRO A 163 30.33 0.38 3.02
C PRO A 163 31.42 0.61 1.96
N ALA A 164 32.66 0.79 2.40
CA ALA A 164 33.80 0.95 1.50
C ALA A 164 34.03 -0.28 0.59
N ASP A 165 33.70 -1.48 1.09
CA ASP A 165 33.72 -2.73 0.33
C ASP A 165 32.32 -3.41 0.37
N PRO A 166 31.49 -3.22 -0.69
CA PRO A 166 30.15 -3.79 -0.75
C PRO A 166 30.15 -5.32 -0.92
N ALA A 167 31.19 -5.90 -1.53
CA ALA A 167 31.25 -7.33 -1.78
C ALA A 167 31.51 -8.09 -0.48
N ALA A 168 32.47 -7.63 0.33
CA ALA A 168 32.74 -8.20 1.64
C ALA A 168 31.53 -8.08 2.59
N PHE A 169 30.83 -6.93 2.54
CA PHE A 169 29.63 -6.70 3.33
C PHE A 169 28.48 -7.63 2.94
N LEU A 170 28.21 -7.82 1.65
CA LEU A 170 27.19 -8.76 1.17
C LEU A 170 27.46 -10.19 1.62
N ALA A 171 28.70 -10.67 1.45
CA ALA A 171 29.09 -12.01 1.86
C ALA A 171 28.85 -12.22 3.36
N LYS A 172 29.32 -11.28 4.20
CA LYS A 172 29.10 -11.29 5.65
C LYS A 172 27.60 -11.36 5.97
N ARG A 173 26.77 -10.55 5.31
CA ARG A 173 25.34 -10.48 5.62
C ARG A 173 24.56 -11.72 5.18
N LEU A 174 24.95 -12.33 4.06
CA LEU A 174 24.40 -13.61 3.62
C LEU A 174 24.78 -14.76 4.56
N MET A 175 26.00 -14.75 5.14
CA MET A 175 26.43 -15.73 6.13
C MET A 175 25.66 -15.59 7.45
N GLU A 176 25.48 -14.35 7.95
CA GLU A 176 24.73 -14.07 9.19
C GLU A 176 23.24 -14.45 9.07
N ASN A 177 22.62 -14.16 7.93
CA ASN A 177 21.23 -14.54 7.65
C ASN A 177 21.07 -16.03 7.31
N GLY A 178 22.18 -16.75 7.14
CA GLY A 178 22.26 -18.19 6.90
C GLY A 178 21.50 -19.02 7.92
N GLU A 179 21.70 -18.69 9.20
CA GLU A 179 21.23 -19.49 10.34
C GLU A 179 19.80 -19.14 10.79
N LEU A 180 19.38 -17.89 10.58
CA LEU A 180 18.06 -17.39 11.02
C LEU A 180 16.92 -18.09 10.28
N VAL A 181 17.09 -18.33 8.97
CA VAL A 181 16.05 -18.90 8.12
C VAL A 181 15.97 -20.42 8.21
N ALA A 182 17.07 -21.11 8.59
CA ALA A 182 17.07 -22.55 8.85
C ALA A 182 16.18 -22.95 10.06
N LYS A 183 15.80 -21.99 10.90
CA LYS A 183 14.97 -22.19 12.09
C LYS A 183 13.52 -21.74 11.91
N LEU A 184 13.11 -21.19 10.76
CA LEU A 184 11.68 -21.01 10.51
C LEU A 184 11.04 -22.40 10.39
N PRO A 185 9.99 -22.71 11.17
CA PRO A 185 9.32 -24.00 11.07
C PRO A 185 8.80 -24.11 9.64
N THR A 186 9.45 -24.96 8.84
CA THR A 186 8.90 -25.43 7.57
C THR A 186 7.50 -25.91 7.90
N GLN A 187 6.49 -25.16 7.46
CA GLN A 187 5.10 -25.58 7.56
C GLN A 187 5.00 -26.85 6.74
N LYS A 188 5.15 -27.97 7.44
CA LYS A 188 5.08 -29.31 6.91
C LYS A 188 3.68 -29.40 6.34
N LYS A 189 3.59 -29.30 5.01
CA LYS A 189 2.39 -29.50 4.19
C LYS A 189 1.63 -30.69 4.81
N ALA A 190 0.60 -30.39 5.60
CA ALA A 190 -0.31 -31.38 6.13
C ALA A 190 -1.23 -31.76 4.98
N LYS A 191 -0.68 -32.56 4.07
CA LYS A 191 -1.42 -33.32 3.08
C LYS A 191 -1.67 -34.67 3.73
N ASP A 192 -2.92 -35.09 3.68
CA ASP A 192 -3.48 -36.38 4.13
C ASP A 192 -4.22 -36.34 5.48
N ALA A 193 -5.49 -35.92 5.42
CA ALA A 193 -6.62 -36.69 5.95
C ALA A 193 -7.93 -36.04 5.49
N ALA A 194 -8.39 -36.45 4.31
CA ALA A 194 -9.79 -36.35 3.96
C ALA A 194 -10.58 -37.22 4.96
N ALA A 195 -11.32 -36.56 5.85
CA ALA A 195 -12.42 -37.16 6.58
C ALA A 195 -13.59 -36.19 6.49
N GLU A 196 -14.56 -36.59 5.67
CA GLU A 196 -15.88 -36.01 5.50
C GLU A 196 -16.60 -35.89 6.85
N PRO A 197 -16.97 -34.68 7.32
CA PRO A 197 -17.87 -34.56 8.45
C PRO A 197 -19.33 -34.54 7.94
N ALA A 198 -20.08 -35.51 8.46
CA ALA A 198 -21.54 -35.61 8.40
C ALA A 198 -22.25 -34.30 8.80
N PRO A 199 -23.53 -34.10 8.39
CA PRO A 199 -24.27 -32.87 8.65
C PRO A 199 -24.54 -32.67 10.15
N VAL A 200 -23.87 -31.70 10.77
CA VAL A 200 -24.16 -31.26 12.14
C VAL A 200 -25.26 -30.20 12.10
N GLN A 201 -26.33 -30.49 12.84
CA GLN A 201 -27.52 -29.65 13.03
C GLN A 201 -27.15 -28.23 13.50
N ALA A 202 -27.78 -27.24 12.87
CA ALA A 202 -27.67 -25.83 13.21
C ALA A 202 -28.13 -25.57 14.66
N LYS A 203 -27.17 -25.35 15.55
CA LYS A 203 -27.40 -24.83 16.89
C LYS A 203 -27.35 -23.30 16.82
N ALA A 204 -28.45 -22.66 17.20
CA ALA A 204 -28.63 -21.21 17.16
C ALA A 204 -27.49 -20.47 17.88
N ALA A 205 -26.93 -19.47 17.20
CA ALA A 205 -25.91 -18.59 17.74
C ALA A 205 -26.49 -17.74 18.89
N PRO A 206 -25.73 -17.50 19.97
CA PRO A 206 -26.13 -16.56 21.02
C PRO A 206 -26.10 -15.13 20.46
N THR A 207 -27.26 -14.48 20.50
CA THR A 207 -27.43 -13.07 20.19
C THR A 207 -26.61 -12.25 21.20
N VAL A 208 -25.47 -11.71 20.77
CA VAL A 208 -24.69 -10.76 21.56
C VAL A 208 -25.44 -9.43 21.53
N SER A 209 -26.12 -9.09 22.63
CA SER A 209 -26.70 -7.77 22.80
C SER A 209 -25.56 -6.76 22.95
N LEU A 210 -25.40 -5.89 21.93
CA LEU A 210 -24.61 -4.66 22.08
C LEU A 210 -25.32 -3.79 23.12
N THR A 211 -24.91 -3.90 24.38
CA THR A 211 -25.24 -2.87 25.36
C THR A 211 -24.45 -1.60 25.01
N PRO A 212 -25.07 -0.42 25.10
CA PRO A 212 -24.41 0.83 24.77
C PRO A 212 -23.22 1.06 25.70
N PHE A 213 -22.03 1.21 25.10
CA PHE A 213 -20.71 1.36 25.73
C PHE A 213 -20.60 2.43 26.84
N SER A 214 -21.61 3.28 27.01
CA SER A 214 -21.66 4.33 28.02
C SER A 214 -21.49 3.83 29.46
N GLN A 215 -22.14 2.71 29.82
CA GLN A 215 -22.13 2.23 31.21
C GLN A 215 -20.80 1.59 31.64
N TYR A 216 -20.03 1.04 30.70
CA TYR A 216 -18.72 0.45 31.02
C TYR A 216 -17.71 1.54 31.42
N TYR A 217 -17.74 2.69 30.74
CA TYR A 217 -16.83 3.78 31.03
C TYR A 217 -17.13 4.48 32.35
N THR A 218 -18.39 4.66 32.72
CA THR A 218 -18.74 5.27 34.02
C THR A 218 -18.43 4.39 35.22
N ALA A 219 -18.50 3.05 35.07
CA ALA A 219 -18.21 2.12 36.15
C ALA A 219 -16.70 1.93 36.40
N ASN A 220 -15.87 2.01 35.35
CA ASN A 220 -14.45 1.65 35.43
C ASN A 220 -13.50 2.84 35.35
N ILE A 221 -13.95 4.02 34.92
CA ILE A 221 -13.18 5.25 35.00
C ILE A 221 -13.61 5.99 36.26
N ASN A 222 -12.74 5.99 37.27
CA ASN A 222 -12.95 6.76 38.50
C ASN A 222 -12.79 8.26 38.19
N VAL A 223 -13.86 8.87 37.67
CA VAL A 223 -13.87 10.27 37.19
C VAL A 223 -13.42 11.25 38.27
N GLY A 224 -13.73 10.97 39.54
CA GLY A 224 -13.33 11.82 40.67
C GLY A 224 -11.83 11.85 40.98
N ALA A 225 -11.04 10.87 40.52
CA ALA A 225 -9.60 10.84 40.76
C ALA A 225 -8.79 11.69 39.74
N MET A 226 -9.40 12.11 38.63
CA MET A 226 -8.69 12.81 37.55
C MET A 226 -8.90 14.34 37.52
N ASP A 227 -9.88 14.88 38.25
CA ASP A 227 -10.16 16.33 38.27
C ASP A 227 -8.99 17.15 38.83
N GLY A 228 -8.19 16.58 39.74
CA GLY A 228 -6.97 17.22 40.24
C GLY A 228 -5.78 17.13 39.28
N ALA A 229 -5.64 15.99 38.59
CA ALA A 229 -4.49 15.72 37.73
C ALA A 229 -4.48 16.61 36.47
N PHE A 230 -5.65 16.81 35.85
CA PHE A 230 -5.78 17.66 34.66
C PHE A 230 -5.49 19.13 34.96
N ASN A 231 -5.94 19.65 36.11
CA ASN A 231 -5.65 21.03 36.50
C ASN A 231 -4.14 21.29 36.66
N SER A 232 -3.38 20.31 37.18
CA SER A 232 -1.91 20.40 37.27
C SER A 232 -1.25 20.41 35.89
N LEU A 233 -1.82 19.68 34.92
CA LEU A 233 -1.31 19.62 33.56
C LEU A 233 -1.55 20.95 32.83
N TYR A 234 -2.75 21.53 32.96
CA TYR A 234 -3.08 22.84 32.40
C TYR A 234 -2.26 23.98 33.00
N ALA A 235 -1.92 23.92 34.29
CA ALA A 235 -1.06 24.92 34.93
C ALA A 235 0.37 24.97 34.34
N LYS A 236 0.86 23.86 33.76
CA LYS A 236 2.18 23.81 33.09
C LYS A 236 2.18 24.44 31.70
N PHE A 237 1.03 24.53 31.05
CA PHE A 237 0.87 25.30 29.82
C PHE A 237 0.61 26.76 30.20
N GLY A 238 1.69 27.47 30.56
CA GLY A 238 1.64 28.89 30.86
C GLY A 238 0.87 29.64 29.76
N LYS A 239 -0.04 30.53 30.17
CA LYS A 239 -0.85 31.35 29.25
C LYS A 239 0.10 31.98 28.23
N ALA A 240 0.02 31.51 26.98
CA ALA A 240 0.83 32.07 25.90
C ALA A 240 0.57 33.57 25.86
N LYS A 241 1.59 34.36 26.20
CA LYS A 241 1.53 35.81 26.15
C LYS A 241 1.24 36.14 24.69
N ALA A 242 0.07 36.71 24.41
CA ALA A 242 -0.33 37.09 23.06
C ALA A 242 0.81 37.91 22.46
N ALA A 243 1.48 37.34 21.46
CA ALA A 243 2.59 38.00 20.80
C ALA A 243 2.02 39.27 20.15
N ALA A 244 2.58 40.42 20.52
CA ALA A 244 2.24 41.69 19.90
C ALA A 244 2.45 41.58 18.38
N PRO A 245 1.52 42.08 17.55
CA PRO A 245 1.65 42.00 16.09
C PRO A 245 2.86 42.83 15.63
N ALA A 246 3.95 42.15 15.32
CA ALA A 246 5.15 42.77 14.79
C ALA A 246 5.06 42.89 13.26
N ASN A 247 5.25 44.13 12.81
CA ASN A 247 5.74 44.57 11.51
C ASN A 247 4.76 44.67 10.32
N THR A 248 4.39 45.92 10.08
CA THR A 248 4.14 46.55 8.79
C THR A 248 5.28 46.30 7.80
N VAL A 249 5.10 45.31 6.91
CA VAL A 249 5.98 45.14 5.74
C VAL A 249 5.55 46.13 4.66
N LYS A 250 6.44 47.07 4.36
CA LYS A 250 6.33 48.05 3.27
C LYS A 250 6.31 47.30 1.92
N PRO A 251 5.29 47.51 1.05
CA PRO A 251 5.22 46.80 -0.23
C PRO A 251 6.35 47.27 -1.16
N ALA A 252 7.21 46.34 -1.56
CA ALA A 252 8.21 46.55 -2.61
C ALA A 252 7.52 46.65 -3.98
N ALA A 253 8.07 47.51 -4.83
CA ALA A 253 7.52 47.88 -6.13
C ALA A 253 7.27 46.64 -7.03
N VAL A 254 6.06 46.59 -7.57
CA VAL A 254 5.60 45.60 -8.54
C VAL A 254 6.33 45.85 -9.86
N HIS A 255 7.24 44.94 -10.23
CA HIS A 255 7.76 44.88 -11.59
C HIS A 255 6.65 44.36 -12.51
N SER A 256 6.32 45.16 -13.54
CA SER A 256 5.37 44.82 -14.58
C SER A 256 5.85 43.61 -15.39
N LEU A 257 5.10 42.51 -15.26
CA LEU A 257 5.25 41.34 -16.13
C LEU A 257 4.91 41.74 -17.56
N THR A 258 5.91 41.70 -18.44
CA THR A 258 5.72 41.80 -19.89
C THR A 258 4.90 40.61 -20.39
N PRO A 259 3.91 40.81 -21.27
CA PRO A 259 3.06 39.74 -21.78
C PRO A 259 3.85 38.76 -22.66
N PHE A 260 3.64 37.46 -22.42
CA PHE A 260 4.23 36.30 -23.10
C PHE A 260 3.78 36.11 -24.57
N SER A 261 3.40 37.19 -25.28
CA SER A 261 2.68 37.07 -26.55
C SER A 261 3.50 36.88 -27.85
N PRO A 262 4.82 37.12 -27.96
CA PRO A 262 5.47 37.01 -29.28
C PRO A 262 6.09 35.64 -29.60
N TYR A 263 6.05 34.63 -28.70
CA TYR A 263 6.82 33.39 -28.92
C TYR A 263 6.16 32.37 -29.86
N TYR A 264 4.86 32.48 -30.15
CA TYR A 264 4.14 31.44 -30.92
C TYR A 264 3.96 31.74 -32.42
N THR A 265 4.32 32.93 -32.90
CA THR A 265 4.12 33.29 -34.31
C THR A 265 5.29 32.92 -35.24
N ALA A 266 6.41 32.40 -34.71
CA ALA A 266 7.60 32.13 -35.53
C ALA A 266 7.75 30.66 -36.02
N ASN A 267 7.01 29.70 -35.45
CA ASN A 267 7.26 28.25 -35.69
C ASN A 267 6.04 27.46 -36.17
N ILE A 268 5.06 28.12 -36.79
CA ILE A 268 3.95 27.45 -37.49
C ILE A 268 4.06 27.81 -38.97
N ASN A 269 4.88 27.05 -39.69
CA ASN A 269 4.81 26.82 -41.14
C ASN A 269 5.49 25.48 -41.44
#